data_AF-A0A4R1YXT6-F1
#
_entry.id   AF-A0A4R1YXT6-F1
#
_cell.length_a   1.000
_cell.length_b   1.000
_cell.length_c   1.000
_cell.angle_alpha   90.00
_cell.angle_beta   90.00
_cell.angle_gamma   90.00
#
_symmetry.space_group_name_H-M   'P 1'
#
loop_
_entity.id
_entity.type
_entity.pdbx_description
1 polymer ?
#
loop_
_entity_poly.entity_id
_entity_poly.type
_entity_poly.pdbx_seq_one_letter_code
_entity_poly.pdbx_strand_id
1 'polypeptide(L)'
;MNAHGGVVYCGATMAFTAAYWALWTCRPRVIAMLGCDMVYPQSGPTHFYGTGRADPLRDDITLQSLEAKSARLMVLAAAAGCAMVNLSTGKSRLVFPHATPASLPRAPGRFDARAALDREAALGYRAPEGLGWNDPARFDPAELRALDALWLAAAGQDADCMDIPPAAADSPAGTGRRAEG
;
A
#
# COMPACT_ATOMS: atom_id res chain seq x y z
N MET A 1 -0.83 2.64 12.21
CA MET A 1 0.26 1.88 11.56
C MET A 1 1.04 1.00 12.53
N ASN A 2 1.53 1.50 13.67
CA ASN A 2 2.37 0.69 14.60
C ASN A 2 1.69 -0.60 15.08
N ALA A 3 0.41 -0.53 15.47
CA ALA A 3 -0.39 -1.71 15.83
C ALA A 3 -0.54 -2.74 14.69
N HIS A 4 -0.22 -2.36 13.45
CA HIS A 4 -0.37 -3.17 12.24
C HIS A 4 0.97 -3.44 11.55
N GLY A 5 2.09 -3.40 12.29
CA GLY A 5 3.41 -3.80 11.80
C GLY A 5 4.29 -2.67 11.25
N GLY A 6 3.81 -1.43 11.24
CA GLY A 6 4.61 -0.25 10.87
C GLY A 6 4.58 0.11 9.38
N VAL A 7 5.31 1.17 9.03
CA VAL A 7 5.20 1.84 7.72
C VAL A 7 5.59 0.96 6.54
N VAL A 8 6.59 0.08 6.69
CA VAL A 8 7.04 -0.82 5.62
C VAL A 8 5.94 -1.75 5.15
N TYR A 9 5.17 -2.32 6.09
CA TYR A 9 4.05 -3.19 5.75
C TYR A 9 2.76 -2.43 5.43
N CYS A 10 2.55 -1.26 6.02
CA CYS A 10 1.32 -0.48 5.80
C CYS A 10 1.34 0.37 4.51
N GLY A 11 2.54 0.65 3.96
CA GLY A 11 2.75 1.56 2.84
C GLY A 11 2.77 3.03 3.27
N ALA A 12 3.78 3.79 2.83
CA ALA A 12 4.01 5.18 3.26
C ALA A 12 3.13 6.21 2.52
N THR A 13 1.82 5.95 2.44
CA THR A 13 0.84 6.93 1.92
C THR A 13 -0.01 7.49 3.05
N MET A 14 -0.48 8.73 2.91
CA MET A 14 -1.40 9.33 3.88
C MET A 14 -2.75 8.61 3.90
N ALA A 15 -3.22 8.13 2.76
CA ALA A 15 -4.48 7.39 2.68
C ALA A 15 -4.41 6.07 3.46
N PHE A 16 -3.31 5.30 3.33
CA PHE A 16 -3.15 4.08 4.13
C PHE A 16 -2.94 4.39 5.61
N THR A 17 -2.16 5.42 5.94
CA THR A 17 -2.00 5.88 7.34
C THR A 17 -3.34 6.16 7.98
N ALA A 18 -4.19 6.95 7.30
CA ALA A 18 -5.51 7.31 7.77
C ALA A 18 -6.43 6.09 7.89
N ALA A 19 -6.44 5.20 6.89
CA ALA A 19 -7.27 4.00 6.92
C ALA A 19 -6.89 3.05 8.07
N TYR A 20 -5.60 2.77 8.28
CA TYR A 20 -5.14 1.96 9.41
C TYR A 20 -5.43 2.62 10.76
N TRP A 21 -5.34 3.95 10.84
CA TRP A 21 -5.69 4.68 12.06
C TRP A 21 -7.20 4.60 12.34
N ALA A 22 -8.05 4.80 11.33
CA ALA A 22 -9.49 4.73 11.44
C ALA A 22 -9.95 3.30 11.80
N LEU A 23 -9.35 2.28 11.18
CA LEU A 23 -9.61 0.87 11.49
C LEU A 23 -9.33 0.58 12.98
N TRP A 24 -8.18 1.02 13.47
CA TRP A 24 -7.78 0.79 14.86
C TRP A 24 -8.62 1.56 15.87
N THR A 25 -8.85 2.85 15.61
CA THR A 25 -9.41 3.79 16.58
C THR A 25 -10.94 3.80 16.55
N CYS A 26 -11.51 3.89 15.35
CA CYS A 26 -12.95 4.07 15.17
C CYS A 26 -13.71 2.75 15.01
N ARG A 27 -13.00 1.66 14.66
CA ARG A 27 -13.59 0.32 14.40
C ARG A 27 -14.84 0.36 13.50
N PRO A 28 -14.77 1.03 12.33
CA PRO A 28 -15.92 1.16 11.45
C PRO A 28 -16.30 -0.20 10.84
N ARG A 29 -17.55 -0.32 10.38
CA ARG A 29 -17.98 -1.49 9.58
C ARG A 29 -17.56 -1.39 8.11
N VAL A 30 -17.37 -0.17 7.61
CA VAL A 30 -16.99 0.10 6.22
C VAL A 30 -16.02 1.28 6.20
N ILE A 31 -14.93 1.16 5.45
CA ILE A 31 -14.08 2.28 5.02
C ILE A 31 -14.19 2.36 3.49
N ALA A 32 -14.60 3.52 3.01
CA ALA A 32 -14.81 3.78 1.59
C ALA A 32 -13.79 4.80 1.09
N MET A 33 -12.99 4.43 0.09
CA MET A 33 -11.99 5.31 -0.52
C MET A 33 -12.61 6.04 -1.71
N LEU A 34 -12.38 7.35 -1.81
CA LEU A 34 -12.84 8.16 -2.93
C LEU A 34 -11.73 9.13 -3.34
N GLY A 35 -11.39 9.14 -4.63
CA GLY A 35 -10.35 10.01 -5.19
C GLY A 35 -8.92 9.69 -4.74
N CYS A 36 -8.72 8.56 -4.05
CA CYS A 36 -7.44 8.10 -3.54
C CYS A 36 -6.93 6.89 -4.33
N ASP A 37 -7.04 6.94 -5.65
CA ASP A 37 -6.85 5.78 -6.54
C ASP A 37 -5.40 5.35 -6.76
N MET A 38 -4.46 6.10 -6.20
CA MET A 38 -3.03 5.78 -6.21
C MET A 38 -2.46 5.64 -7.63
N VAL A 39 -3.07 6.28 -8.63
CA VAL A 39 -2.59 6.23 -10.02
C VAL A 39 -1.50 7.30 -10.22
N TYR A 40 -0.30 6.84 -10.55
CA TYR A 40 0.86 7.69 -10.83
C TYR A 40 1.35 7.42 -12.26
N PRO A 41 0.82 8.13 -13.27
CA PRO A 41 1.26 7.95 -14.65
C PRO A 41 2.71 8.42 -14.83
N GLN A 42 3.47 7.73 -15.70
CA GLN A 42 4.87 8.08 -16.01
C GLN A 42 4.99 9.42 -16.75
N SER A 43 3.93 9.86 -17.41
CA SER A 43 3.84 11.14 -18.12
C SER A 43 2.50 11.82 -17.88
N GLY A 44 2.49 13.15 -17.91
CA GLY A 44 1.32 13.98 -17.62
C GLY A 44 1.24 14.46 -16.16
N PRO A 45 0.25 15.31 -15.84
CA PRO A 45 0.14 15.92 -14.52
C PRO A 45 -0.21 14.88 -13.43
N THR A 46 0.71 14.67 -12.48
CA THR A 46 0.47 13.96 -11.22
C THR A 46 0.18 14.98 -10.11
N HIS A 47 -0.93 15.70 -10.21
CA HIS A 47 -1.30 16.67 -9.18
C HIS A 47 -2.22 16.02 -8.16
N PHE A 48 -1.81 16.03 -6.89
CA PHE A 48 -2.67 15.67 -5.78
C PHE A 48 -3.92 16.57 -5.74
N TYR A 49 -3.76 17.89 -6.00
CA TYR A 49 -4.83 18.88 -6.20
C TYR A 49 -4.29 20.11 -6.98
N GLY A 50 -5.09 20.70 -7.89
CA GLY A 50 -4.83 22.01 -8.51
C GLY A 50 -3.70 22.08 -9.57
N THR A 51 -3.15 23.29 -9.79
CA THR A 51 -2.02 23.57 -10.70
C THR A 51 -0.65 23.50 -9.99
N GLY A 52 -0.58 22.75 -8.89
CA GLY A 52 0.63 22.66 -8.05
C GLY A 52 1.79 21.98 -8.78
N ARG A 53 2.94 21.85 -8.12
CA ARG A 53 4.06 21.06 -8.66
C ARG A 53 3.68 19.57 -8.66
N ALA A 54 4.07 18.83 -9.68
CA ALA A 54 3.88 17.38 -9.73
C ALA A 54 4.59 16.70 -8.55
N ASP A 55 3.89 15.80 -7.87
CA ASP A 55 4.42 14.97 -6.77
C ASP A 55 4.36 13.50 -7.19
N PRO A 56 5.40 12.99 -7.90
CA PRO A 56 5.40 11.63 -8.42
C PRO A 56 5.53 10.60 -7.29
N LEU A 57 5.18 9.35 -7.59
CA LEU A 57 5.43 8.26 -6.65
C LEU A 57 6.93 8.18 -6.34
N ARG A 58 7.27 8.22 -5.06
CA ARG A 58 8.66 8.12 -4.61
C ARG A 58 9.18 6.71 -4.90
N ASP A 59 10.41 6.60 -5.36
CA ASP A 59 11.13 5.33 -5.46
C ASP A 59 11.55 4.90 -4.04
N ASP A 60 10.64 4.20 -3.37
CA ASP A 60 10.69 3.89 -1.95
C ASP A 60 10.18 2.46 -1.74
N ILE A 61 10.94 1.66 -0.97
CA ILE A 61 10.63 0.25 -0.73
C ILE A 61 9.26 0.03 -0.08
N THR A 62 8.77 1.02 0.67
CA THR A 62 7.43 0.99 1.29
C THR A 62 6.31 1.22 0.27
N LEU A 63 6.63 1.69 -0.93
CA LEU A 63 5.70 2.03 -2.01
C LEU A 63 5.83 1.12 -3.24
N GLN A 64 6.70 0.09 -3.19
CA GLN A 64 7.00 -0.77 -4.34
C GLN A 64 5.76 -1.43 -4.98
N SER A 65 4.73 -1.78 -4.19
CA SER A 65 3.46 -2.32 -4.68
C SER A 65 2.29 -1.73 -3.90
N LEU A 66 1.66 -0.68 -4.45
CA LEU A 66 0.48 -0.07 -3.83
C LEU A 66 -0.71 -1.03 -3.81
N GLU A 67 -0.80 -1.90 -4.81
CA GLU A 67 -1.77 -2.97 -4.92
C GLU A 67 -1.64 -3.91 -3.72
N ALA A 68 -0.45 -4.44 -3.44
CA ALA A 68 -0.24 -5.36 -2.33
C ALA A 68 -0.47 -4.68 -0.97
N LYS A 69 -0.07 -3.41 -0.81
CA LYS A 69 -0.38 -2.65 0.42
C LYS A 69 -1.89 -2.46 0.61
N SER A 70 -2.63 -2.21 -0.48
CA SER A 70 -4.08 -2.14 -0.44
C SER A 70 -4.71 -3.51 -0.14
N ALA A 71 -4.21 -4.60 -0.74
CA ALA A 71 -4.66 -5.96 -0.48
C ALA A 71 -4.51 -6.34 0.99
N ARG A 72 -3.31 -6.09 1.54
CA ARG A 72 -3.04 -6.29 2.97
C ARG A 72 -4.01 -5.50 3.85
N LEU A 73 -4.24 -4.22 3.56
CA LEU A 73 -5.19 -3.39 4.30
C LEU A 73 -6.62 -3.97 4.24
N MET A 74 -7.08 -4.40 3.08
CA MET A 74 -8.40 -5.02 2.91
C MET A 74 -8.55 -6.30 3.72
N VAL A 75 -7.57 -7.18 3.63
CA VAL A 75 -7.58 -8.48 4.31
C VAL A 75 -7.59 -8.29 5.83
N LEU A 76 -6.73 -7.40 6.35
CA LEU A 76 -6.70 -7.09 7.78
C LEU A 76 -7.95 -6.36 8.27
N ALA A 77 -8.50 -5.43 7.47
CA ALA A 77 -9.77 -4.78 7.78
C ALA A 77 -10.91 -5.80 7.88
N ALA A 78 -10.98 -6.74 6.95
CA ALA A 78 -11.99 -7.80 6.94
C ALA A 78 -11.90 -8.70 8.17
N ALA A 79 -10.68 -9.08 8.58
CA ALA A 79 -10.45 -9.83 9.82
C ALA A 79 -10.91 -9.05 11.07
N ALA A 80 -10.88 -7.71 11.02
CA ALA A 80 -11.38 -6.83 12.06
C ALA A 80 -12.88 -6.47 11.92
N GLY A 81 -13.62 -7.11 10.99
CA GLY A 81 -15.05 -6.87 10.78
C GLY A 81 -15.38 -5.64 9.93
N CYS A 82 -14.40 -5.07 9.22
CA CYS A 82 -14.53 -3.87 8.40
C CYS A 82 -14.38 -4.17 6.91
N ALA A 83 -15.34 -3.76 6.09
CA ALA A 83 -15.25 -3.84 4.64
C ALA A 83 -14.50 -2.64 4.05
N MET A 84 -13.57 -2.89 3.13
CA MET A 84 -12.96 -1.84 2.31
C MET A 84 -13.66 -1.77 0.95
N VAL A 85 -13.97 -0.58 0.46
CA VAL A 85 -14.54 -0.37 -0.88
C VAL A 85 -13.93 0.84 -1.57
N ASN A 86 -13.93 0.83 -2.90
CA ASN A 86 -13.59 2.00 -3.73
C ASN A 86 -14.86 2.64 -4.30
N LEU A 87 -15.05 3.93 -4.09
CA LEU A 87 -16.17 4.72 -4.64
C LEU A 87 -15.79 5.48 -5.91
N SER A 88 -14.52 5.49 -6.28
CA SER A 88 -14.07 6.08 -7.54
C SER A 88 -14.59 5.27 -8.73
N THR A 89 -14.79 5.96 -9.86
CA THR A 89 -15.26 5.37 -11.13
C THR A 89 -14.12 5.17 -12.14
N GLY A 90 -12.94 5.70 -11.85
CA GLY A 90 -11.76 5.64 -12.73
C GLY A 90 -10.85 4.45 -12.44
N LYS A 91 -9.72 4.42 -13.14
CA LYS A 91 -8.63 3.46 -12.86
C LYS A 91 -8.16 3.61 -11.42
N SER A 92 -7.81 2.49 -10.79
CA SER A 92 -7.29 2.46 -9.43
C SER A 92 -6.21 1.40 -9.29
N ARG A 93 -5.20 1.68 -8.46
CA ARG A 93 -4.26 0.66 -7.96
C ARG A 93 -4.76 0.03 -6.66
N LEU A 94 -5.89 0.48 -6.12
CA LEU A 94 -6.50 -0.12 -4.95
C LEU A 94 -7.29 -1.36 -5.36
N VAL A 95 -7.01 -2.51 -4.77
CA VAL A 95 -7.70 -3.79 -5.09
C VAL A 95 -9.08 -3.90 -4.43
N PHE A 96 -9.58 -2.82 -3.83
CA PHE A 96 -10.86 -2.84 -3.13
C PHE A 96 -12.02 -2.99 -4.13
N PRO A 97 -13.05 -3.80 -3.81
CA PRO A 97 -14.26 -3.88 -4.62
C PRO A 97 -14.88 -2.49 -4.83
N HIS A 98 -15.29 -2.20 -6.07
CA HIS A 98 -16.00 -0.96 -6.36
C HIS A 98 -17.42 -0.99 -5.79
N ALA A 99 -17.87 0.15 -5.27
CA ALA A 99 -19.21 0.35 -4.74
C ALA A 99 -19.70 1.78 -5.01
N THR A 100 -20.97 2.01 -4.74
CA THR A 100 -21.56 3.35 -4.64
C THR A 100 -22.01 3.59 -3.19
N PRO A 101 -22.26 4.85 -2.79
CA PRO A 101 -22.86 5.13 -1.48
C PRO A 101 -24.17 4.36 -1.21
N ALA A 102 -24.93 4.05 -2.26
CA ALA A 102 -26.17 3.28 -2.16
C ALA A 102 -25.96 1.75 -2.06
N SER A 103 -24.76 1.26 -2.39
CA SER A 103 -24.45 -0.18 -2.49
C SER A 103 -23.32 -0.61 -1.55
N LEU A 104 -23.16 0.07 -0.41
CA LEU A 104 -22.15 -0.29 0.57
C LEU A 104 -22.41 -1.69 1.16
N PRO A 105 -21.37 -2.51 1.34
CA PRO A 105 -21.51 -3.86 1.87
C PRO A 105 -21.92 -3.83 3.34
N ARG A 106 -22.74 -4.81 3.74
CA ARG A 106 -23.17 -4.99 5.13
C ARG A 106 -22.17 -5.77 5.98
N ALA A 107 -21.26 -6.51 5.33
CA ALA A 107 -20.25 -7.33 5.96
C ALA A 107 -18.98 -7.34 5.08
N PRO A 108 -17.79 -7.51 5.67
CA PRO A 108 -16.56 -7.68 4.90
C PRO A 108 -16.52 -9.02 4.15
N GLY A 109 -15.62 -9.09 3.16
CA GLY A 109 -15.25 -10.35 2.53
C GLY A 109 -14.54 -11.31 3.50
N ARG A 110 -14.30 -12.54 3.03
CA ARG A 110 -13.51 -13.55 3.74
C ARG A 110 -12.26 -13.85 2.93
N PHE A 111 -11.12 -13.84 3.59
CA PHE A 111 -9.81 -14.01 2.97
C PHE A 111 -8.99 -15.00 3.77
N ASP A 112 -8.18 -15.81 3.10
CA ASP A 112 -7.16 -16.64 3.74
C ASP A 112 -5.82 -15.88 3.75
N ALA A 113 -5.45 -15.39 4.92
CA ALA A 113 -4.25 -14.59 5.11
C ALA A 113 -3.06 -15.39 5.69
N ARG A 114 -3.22 -16.71 5.89
CA ARG A 114 -2.29 -17.48 6.74
C ARG A 114 -0.85 -17.41 6.24
N ALA A 115 -0.64 -17.69 4.96
CA ALA A 115 0.70 -17.69 4.36
C ALA A 115 1.36 -16.30 4.43
N ALA A 116 0.60 -15.23 4.16
CA ALA A 116 1.11 -13.86 4.20
C ALA A 116 1.49 -13.43 5.64
N LEU A 117 0.65 -13.77 6.62
CA LEU A 117 0.92 -13.48 8.04
C LEU A 117 2.13 -14.25 8.58
N ASP A 118 2.24 -15.55 8.25
CA ASP A 118 3.39 -16.37 8.65
C ASP A 118 4.68 -15.83 8.03
N ARG A 119 4.64 -15.40 6.75
CA ARG A 119 5.80 -14.77 6.09
C ARG A 119 6.17 -13.43 6.72
N GLU A 120 5.19 -12.57 6.99
CA GLU A 120 5.41 -11.27 7.63
C GLU A 120 6.04 -11.42 9.02
N ALA A 121 5.60 -12.42 9.78
CA ALA A 121 6.17 -12.76 11.07
C ALA A 121 7.61 -13.25 10.96
N ALA A 122 7.90 -14.12 9.98
CA ALA A 122 9.25 -14.64 9.74
C ALA A 122 10.25 -13.55 9.31
N LEU A 123 9.81 -12.57 8.51
CA LEU A 123 10.66 -11.46 8.09
C LEU A 123 10.97 -10.48 9.24
N GLY A 124 10.01 -10.25 10.13
CA GLY A 124 10.24 -9.39 11.29
C GLY A 124 10.60 -7.93 10.94
N TYR A 125 10.23 -7.44 9.76
CA TYR A 125 10.49 -6.07 9.29
C TYR A 125 9.62 -5.01 9.99
N ARG A 126 9.18 -5.30 11.22
CA ARG A 126 8.50 -4.34 12.08
C ARG A 126 9.49 -3.26 12.49
N ALA A 127 9.09 -2.01 12.23
CA ALA A 127 9.78 -0.85 12.75
C ALA A 127 9.26 -0.54 14.16
N PRO A 128 10.12 -0.47 15.20
CA PRO A 128 9.75 0.15 16.46
C PRO A 128 9.39 1.62 16.22
N GLU A 129 8.60 2.19 17.13
CA GLU A 129 8.02 3.53 17.10
C GLU A 129 8.84 4.59 16.35
N GLY A 130 8.25 5.17 15.30
CA GLY A 130 8.89 6.20 14.48
C GLY A 130 9.17 5.75 13.04
N LEU A 131 9.76 6.66 12.26
CA LEU A 131 9.98 6.53 10.81
C LEU A 131 10.96 5.40 10.48
N GLY A 132 10.42 4.19 10.36
CA GLY A 132 11.14 2.95 10.07
C GLY A 132 11.88 2.88 8.74
N TRP A 133 11.97 3.99 7.98
CA TRP A 133 12.72 4.09 6.72
C TRP A 133 14.15 4.63 6.90
N ASN A 134 14.56 5.02 8.11
CA ASN A 134 15.89 5.57 8.35
C ASN A 134 17.02 4.53 8.26
N ASP A 135 16.69 3.24 8.09
CA ASP A 135 17.64 2.16 7.83
C ASP A 135 17.13 1.24 6.71
N PRO A 136 17.21 1.69 5.44
CA PRO A 136 16.72 0.91 4.30
C PRO A 136 17.50 -0.39 4.08
N ALA A 137 18.73 -0.49 4.59
CA ALA A 137 19.55 -1.70 4.49
C ALA A 137 18.98 -2.89 5.28
N ARG A 138 18.05 -2.64 6.20
CA ARG A 138 17.37 -3.67 6.99
C ARG A 138 16.34 -4.47 6.17
N PHE A 139 15.89 -3.96 5.03
CA PHE A 139 14.79 -4.55 4.27
C PHE A 139 15.29 -5.07 2.92
N ASP A 140 15.03 -6.35 2.64
CA ASP A 140 15.30 -6.93 1.34
C ASP A 140 14.12 -6.68 0.38
N PRO A 141 14.30 -5.96 -0.73
CA PRO A 141 13.25 -5.72 -1.72
C PRO A 141 12.69 -7.00 -2.34
N ALA A 142 13.52 -8.03 -2.56
CA ALA A 142 13.07 -9.30 -3.12
C ALA A 142 12.15 -10.04 -2.14
N GLU A 143 12.46 -9.98 -0.85
CA GLU A 143 11.64 -10.60 0.19
C GLU A 143 10.32 -9.86 0.40
N LEU A 144 10.34 -8.53 0.32
CA LEU A 144 9.11 -7.75 0.32
C LEU A 144 8.26 -8.02 -0.92
N ARG A 145 8.86 -8.23 -2.11
CA ARG A 145 8.11 -8.63 -3.31
C ARG A 145 7.45 -9.99 -3.15
N ALA A 146 8.15 -10.96 -2.58
CA ALA A 146 7.59 -12.26 -2.28
C ALA A 146 6.41 -12.15 -1.27
N LEU A 147 6.56 -11.30 -0.24
CA LEU A 147 5.47 -11.01 0.69
C LEU A 147 4.28 -10.30 0.00
N ASP A 148 4.55 -9.35 -0.88
CA ASP A 148 3.53 -8.60 -1.61
C ASP A 148 2.68 -9.54 -2.50
N ALA A 149 3.31 -10.52 -3.16
CA ALA A 149 2.61 -11.56 -3.92
C ALA A 149 1.67 -12.41 -3.04
N LEU A 150 2.08 -12.74 -1.81
CA LEU A 150 1.21 -13.47 -0.86
C LEU A 150 0.00 -12.63 -0.45
N TRP A 151 0.15 -11.32 -0.26
CA TRP A 151 -0.97 -10.44 0.06
C TRP A 151 -1.95 -10.27 -1.09
N LEU A 152 -1.45 -10.19 -2.32
CA LEU A 152 -2.29 -10.17 -3.53
C LEU A 152 -3.08 -11.47 -3.67
N ALA A 153 -2.42 -12.62 -3.52
CA ALA A 153 -3.08 -13.92 -3.55
C ALA A 153 -4.14 -14.06 -2.46
N ALA A 154 -3.87 -13.60 -1.23
CA ALA A 154 -4.84 -13.61 -0.14
C ALA A 154 -6.10 -12.78 -0.45
N ALA A 155 -5.97 -11.71 -1.25
CA ALA A 155 -7.07 -10.89 -1.73
C ALA A 155 -7.74 -11.43 -3.02
N GLY A 156 -7.34 -12.62 -3.49
CA GLY A 156 -7.83 -13.21 -4.74
C GLY A 156 -7.40 -12.44 -5.98
N GLN A 157 -6.26 -11.73 -5.92
CA GLN A 157 -5.69 -11.01 -7.04
C GLN A 157 -4.53 -11.81 -7.62
N ASP A 158 -4.54 -12.02 -8.94
CA ASP A 158 -3.44 -12.65 -9.65
C ASP A 158 -2.33 -11.62 -9.89
N ALA A 159 -1.18 -11.80 -9.25
CA ALA A 159 -0.06 -10.86 -9.36
C ALA A 159 0.45 -10.70 -10.81
N ASP A 160 0.33 -11.75 -11.63
CA ASP A 160 0.75 -11.76 -13.04
C ASP A 160 -0.24 -11.06 -13.97
N CYS A 161 -1.50 -10.88 -13.55
CA CYS A 161 -2.54 -10.18 -14.32
C CYS A 161 -2.55 -8.67 -14.03
N MET A 162 -1.84 -8.24 -12.99
CA MET A 162 -1.74 -6.84 -12.63
C MET A 162 -0.52 -6.24 -13.32
N ASP A 163 -0.71 -5.13 -14.03
CA ASP A 163 0.35 -4.33 -14.66
C ASP A 163 1.25 -3.67 -13.59
N ILE A 164 1.87 -4.47 -12.72
CA ILE A 164 2.83 -4.03 -11.72
C ILE A 164 4.09 -3.67 -12.52
N PRO A 165 4.50 -2.39 -12.56
CA PRO A 165 5.71 -2.01 -13.26
C PRO A 165 6.89 -2.81 -12.67
N PRO A 166 7.78 -3.36 -13.51
CA PRO A 166 9.03 -3.91 -13.00
C PRO A 166 9.75 -2.81 -12.23
N ALA A 167 10.50 -3.20 -11.19
CA ALA A 167 11.31 -2.26 -10.42
C ALA A 167 12.13 -1.38 -11.38
N ALA A 168 12.22 -0.08 -11.08
CA ALA A 168 13.18 0.77 -11.77
C ALA A 168 14.54 0.08 -11.65
N ALA A 169 15.13 -0.31 -12.78
CA ALA A 169 16.44 -0.94 -12.80
C ALA A 169 17.41 -0.03 -12.03
N ASP A 170 18.25 -0.64 -11.20
CA ASP A 170 19.23 0.03 -10.33
C ASP A 170 19.77 1.30 -10.98
N SER A 171 19.29 2.46 -10.52
CA SER A 171 19.91 3.72 -10.91
C SER A 171 21.35 3.66 -10.41
N PRO A 172 22.37 3.79 -11.29
CA PRO A 172 23.75 3.77 -10.85
C PRO A 172 23.93 4.92 -9.86
N ALA A 173 24.51 4.57 -8.71
CA ALA A 173 24.79 5.45 -7.59
C ALA A 173 25.15 6.86 -8.07
N GLY A 174 24.37 7.84 -7.59
CA GLY A 174 24.60 9.25 -7.87
C GLY A 174 26.06 9.59 -7.60
N THR A 175 26.79 9.94 -8.66
CA THR A 175 28.12 10.52 -8.56
C THR A 175 28.03 11.77 -7.69
N GLY A 176 28.56 11.67 -6.48
CA GLY A 176 28.64 12.76 -5.52
C GLY A 176 29.30 13.96 -6.17
N ARG A 177 28.58 15.08 -6.21
CA ARG A 177 29.18 16.38 -6.49
C ARG A 177 29.55 16.98 -5.13
N ARG A 178 30.79 16.78 -4.71
CA ARG A 178 31.42 17.65 -3.70
C ARG A 178 31.41 19.06 -4.28
N ALA A 179 30.76 19.99 -3.58
CA ALA A 179 31.01 21.41 -3.79
C ALA A 179 32.21 21.78 -2.91
N GLU A 180 33.37 21.96 -3.55
CA GLU A 180 34.46 22.79 -3.06
C GLU A 180 34.41 24.10 -3.86
N GLY A 181 34.55 25.24 -3.18
CA GLY A 181 34.64 26.58 -3.78
C GLY A 181 33.66 27.58 -3.20
#